data_AF-A0A239CV03-F1
#
_entry.id   AF-A0A239CV03-F1
#
_cell.length_a   1.000
_cell.length_b   1.000
_cell.length_c   1.000
_cell.angle_alpha   90.00
_cell.angle_beta   90.00
_cell.angle_gamma   90.00
#
_symmetry.space_group_name_H-M   'P 1'
#
loop_
_entity.id
_entity.type
_entity.pdbx_description
1 polymer ?
#
loop_
_entity_poly.entity_id
_entity_poly.type
_entity_poly.pdbx_seq_one_letter_code
_entity_poly.pdbx_strand_id
1 'polypeptide(L)' 'MDKKEITTFTCHSCKHEFTWDRGNDIRGNIYQCENCDKYICFSCLFENEHNVGEMAEVLCLDCLRGRRIA' A
#
# COMPACT_ATOMS: atom_id res chain seq x y z
N MET A 1 -22.36 -5.22 -19.92
CA MET A 1 -21.78 -3.89 -19.64
C MET A 1 -21.33 -3.93 -18.20
N ASP A 2 -20.14 -4.47 -18.02
CA ASP A 2 -19.49 -4.74 -16.75
C ASP A 2 -19.38 -3.44 -15.96
N LYS A 3 -20.05 -3.39 -14.81
CA LYS A 3 -19.96 -2.27 -13.88
C LYS A 3 -18.50 -2.20 -13.44
N LYS A 4 -17.76 -1.19 -13.90
CA LYS A 4 -16.49 -0.80 -13.30
C LYS A 4 -16.75 -0.44 -11.85
N GLU A 5 -16.48 -1.37 -10.96
CA GLU A 5 -16.47 -1.14 -9.53
C GLU A 5 -15.22 -0.31 -9.20
N ILE A 6 -15.38 1.01 -9.23
CA ILE A 6 -14.37 1.96 -8.77
C ILE A 6 -14.40 1.89 -7.25
N THR A 7 -13.35 1.29 -6.69
CA THR A 7 -13.17 1.19 -5.24
C THR A 7 -12.23 2.29 -4.79
N THR A 8 -12.67 3.10 -3.85
CA THR A 8 -11.86 4.16 -3.25
C THR A 8 -11.09 3.61 -2.07
N PHE A 9 -9.78 3.84 -2.05
CA PHE A 9 -8.88 3.46 -0.97
C PHE A 9 -8.16 4.69 -0.43
N THR A 10 -7.87 4.69 0.86
CA THR A 10 -7.09 5.75 1.50
C THR A 10 -5.78 5.17 1.99
N CYS A 11 -4.65 5.74 1.56
CA CYS A 11 -3.35 5.34 2.07
C CYS A 11 -3.26 5.60 3.57
N HIS A 12 -2.89 4.57 4.34
CA HIS A 12 -2.81 4.68 5.78
C HIS A 12 -1.76 5.70 6.24
N SER A 13 -0.63 5.76 5.53
CA SER A 13 0.52 6.58 5.90
C SER A 13 0.34 8.06 5.56
N CYS A 14 -0.03 8.40 4.31
CA CYS A 14 -0.15 9.79 3.87
C CYS A 14 -1.59 10.32 3.80
N LYS A 15 -2.60 9.48 4.06
CA LYS A 15 -4.03 9.79 3.96
C LYS A 15 -4.51 10.22 2.57
N HIS A 16 -3.68 10.04 1.54
CA HIS A 16 -4.09 10.32 0.17
C HIS A 16 -5.14 9.28 -0.29
N GLU A 17 -6.18 9.77 -0.96
CA GLU A 17 -7.25 8.95 -1.48
C GLU A 17 -6.96 8.56 -2.94
N PHE A 18 -7.13 7.29 -3.25
CA PHE A 18 -6.88 6.72 -4.57
C PHE A 18 -8.11 5.96 -5.03
N THR A 19 -8.49 6.16 -6.28
CA THR A 19 -9.52 5.35 -6.93
C THR A 19 -8.84 4.20 -7.67
N TRP A 20 -9.12 2.97 -7.23
CA TRP A 20 -8.69 1.76 -7.91
C TRP A 20 -9.86 1.16 -8.66
N ASP A 21 -9.62 0.80 -9.91
CA ASP A 21 -10.61 0.20 -10.78
C ASP A 21 -10.28 -1.29 -10.86
N ARG A 22 -11.16 -2.15 -10.32
CA ARG A 22 -10.93 -3.60 -10.10
C ARG A 22 -10.72 -4.43 -11.39
N GLY A 23 -10.45 -3.81 -12.53
CA GLY A 23 -10.08 -4.46 -13.79
C GLY A 23 -8.94 -3.75 -14.54
N ASN A 24 -8.20 -2.86 -13.86
CA ASN A 24 -7.08 -2.14 -14.42
C ASN A 24 -5.82 -2.31 -13.56
N ASP A 25 -5.19 -3.47 -13.72
CA ASP A 25 -4.00 -3.92 -13.00
C ASP A 25 -2.80 -2.98 -13.22
N ILE A 26 -2.81 -2.22 -14.32
CA ILE A 26 -1.76 -1.24 -14.68
C ILE A 26 -1.75 -0.05 -13.70
N ARG A 27 -2.83 0.17 -12.94
CA ARG A 27 -2.93 1.22 -11.92
C ARG A 27 -2.52 0.75 -10.51
N GLY A 28 -1.89 -0.41 -10.37
CA GLY A 28 -1.46 -1.06 -9.13
C GLY A 28 -0.44 -0.27 -8.28
N ASN A 29 -0.85 0.91 -7.80
CA ASN A 29 -0.07 1.79 -6.93
C ASN A 29 -0.48 1.66 -5.46
N ILE A 30 -1.24 0.62 -5.12
CA ILE A 30 -1.73 0.36 -3.76
C ILE A 30 -1.31 -1.05 -3.36
N TYR A 31 -0.79 -1.15 -2.16
CA TYR A 31 -0.34 -2.38 -1.53
C TYR A 31 -1.06 -2.54 -0.19
N GLN A 32 -1.34 -3.77 0.21
CA GLN A 32 -1.93 -4.08 1.51
C GLN A 32 -0.83 -4.46 2.50
N CYS A 33 -0.82 -3.84 3.67
CA CYS A 33 0.10 -4.17 4.76
C CYS A 33 -0.25 -5.55 5.33
N GLU A 34 0.71 -6.48 5.33
CA GLU A 34 0.51 -7.87 5.77
C GLU A 34 0.31 -8.00 7.29
N ASN A 35 0.68 -6.98 8.07
CA ASN A 35 0.56 -7.00 9.52
C ASN A 35 -0.73 -6.38 10.07
N CYS A 36 -1.33 -5.43 9.36
CA CYS A 36 -2.53 -4.73 9.86
C CYS A 36 -3.64 -4.55 8.82
N ASP A 37 -3.51 -5.16 7.65
CA ASP A 37 -4.50 -5.15 6.56
C ASP A 37 -4.88 -3.77 6.02
N LYS A 38 -4.06 -2.75 6.31
CA LYS A 38 -4.28 -1.39 5.84
C LYS A 38 -3.61 -1.16 4.50
N TYR A 39 -4.27 -0.42 3.63
CA TYR A 39 -3.74 -0.06 2.31
C TYR A 39 -2.73 1.09 2.40
N ILE A 40 -1.66 0.99 1.63
CA ILE A 40 -0.61 2.00 1.49
C ILE A 40 -0.31 2.23 0.01
N CYS A 41 0.06 3.45 -0.35
CA CYS A 41 0.46 3.73 -1.73
C CYS A 41 1.91 3.32 -1.98
N PHE A 42 2.23 3.03 -3.23
CA PHE A 42 3.57 2.66 -3.70
C PHE A 42 4.65 3.66 -3.26
N SER A 43 4.37 4.96 -3.34
CA SER A 43 5.31 6.00 -2.90
C SER A 43 5.62 5.89 -1.41
N CYS A 44 4.61 5.67 -0.56
CA CYS A 44 4.84 5.46 0.87
C CYS A 44 5.53 4.12 1.17
N LEU A 45 5.34 3.09 0.34
CA LEU A 45 6.11 1.86 0.48
C LEU A 45 7.59 2.14 0.17
N PHE A 46 7.91 2.73 -0.99
CA PHE A 46 9.27 3.01 -1.43
C PHE A 46 10.02 4.05 -0.59
N GLU A 47 9.36 5.11 -0.11
CA GLU A 47 10.01 6.14 0.74
C GLU A 47 10.50 5.56 2.07
N ASN A 48 9.87 4.50 2.56
CA ASN A 48 10.21 3.88 3.84
C ASN A 48 11.14 2.67 3.69
N GLU A 49 11.16 2.09 2.49
CA GLU A 49 12.02 0.99 2.10
C GLU A 49 13.25 1.51 1.35
N HIS A 50 14.30 1.86 2.08
CA HIS A 50 15.63 2.10 1.49
C HIS A 50 16.19 0.86 0.74
N ASN A 51 15.55 -0.31 0.84
CA ASN A 51 16.09 -1.56 0.36
C ASN A 51 15.00 -2.54 -0.12
N VAL A 52 14.11 -2.12 -1.03
CA VAL A 52 13.09 -2.97 -1.70
C VAL A 52 13.68 -4.28 -2.28
N GLY A 53 15.00 -4.36 -2.43
CA GLY A 53 15.73 -5.58 -2.83
C GLY A 53 15.77 -6.72 -1.79
N GLU A 54 15.48 -6.47 -0.50
CA GLU A 54 15.50 -7.51 0.56
C GLU A 54 14.13 -7.70 1.26
N MET A 55 13.06 -7.11 0.73
CA MET A 55 11.80 -6.97 1.46
C MET A 55 10.80 -8.01 0.98
N ALA A 56 10.79 -9.14 1.68
CA ALA A 56 9.82 -10.21 1.44
C ALA A 56 8.39 -9.82 1.90
N GLU A 57 8.23 -8.72 2.64
CA GLU A 57 6.98 -8.39 3.34
C GLU A 57 6.57 -6.93 3.09
N VAL A 58 5.30 -6.74 2.72
CA VAL A 58 4.72 -5.40 2.54
C VAL A 58 4.24 -4.87 3.89
N LEU A 59 4.93 -3.85 4.42
CA LEU A 59 4.56 -3.22 5.69
C LEU A 59 4.28 -1.73 5.54
N CYS A 60 3.26 -1.24 6.24
CA CYS A 60 3.08 0.20 6.41
C CYS A 60 4.14 0.78 7.34
N LEU A 61 4.39 2.08 7.22
CA LEU A 61 5.42 2.79 8.00
C LEU A 61 5.29 2.57 9.52
N ASP A 62 4.07 2.50 10.05
CA ASP A 62 3.84 2.28 11.48
C ASP A 62 4.26 0.87 11.92
N CYS A 63 3.92 -0.15 11.13
CA CYS A 63 4.32 -1.53 11.40
C CYS A 63 5.83 -1.73 11.21
N LEU A 64 6.43 -1.08 10.21
CA LEU A 64 7.86 -1.11 9.96
C LEU A 64 8.65 -0.50 11.14
N ARG A 65 8.17 0.64 11.67
CA ARG A 65 8.75 1.25 12.88
C ARG A 65 8.60 0.36 14.10
N GLY A 66 7.45 -0.30 14.27
CA GLY A 66 7.23 -1.26 15.35
C GLY A 66 8.25 -2.41 15.33
N ARG A 67 8.69 -2.87 14.15
CA ARG A 67 9.70 -3.93 14.02
C ARG A 67 11.13 -3.46 14.32
N ARG A 68 11.51 -2.21 14.03
CA ARG A 68 12.86 -1.69 14.35
C ARG A 68 13.10 -1.47 15.84
N ILE A 69 12.05 -1.49 16.66
CA ILE A 69 12.13 -1.25 18.11
C ILE A 69 12.15 -2.58 18.89
N ALA A 70 12.19 -3.74 18.21
CA ALA A 70 12.33 -5.07 18.81
C ALA A 70 13.79 -5.56 18.79
#